data_AF-A0A967K6H7-F1
#
_entry.id   AF-A0A967K6H7-F1
#
_cell.length_a   1.000
_cell.length_b   1.000
_cell.length_c   1.000
_cell.angle_alpha   90.00
_cell.angle_beta   90.00
_cell.angle_gamma   90.00
#
_symmetry.space_group_name_H-M   'P 1'
#
loop_
_entity.id
_entity.type
_entity.pdbx_description
1 polymer ?
#
loop_
_entity_poly.entity_id
_entity_poly.type
_entity_poly.pdbx_seq_one_letter_code
_entity_poly.pdbx_strand_id
1 'polypeptide(L)'
;MADSAGFIHAFWLGEESELFQSFVPTEGFADFGSWIVPRSLGQDVVKFEVLTGTNGQLHLAYITNTDTPEAPAGLYYRRSIDSGETWSEPAELYQSPYFRLLTSDNAHLNMSLDISDLYISWDNRPRERVFLIHSQNNGTTWGTPVEIDRRQEDDSSEDVSPRNILVANYNSQLHVTWQAGHKGNNCNQIHQWSEDEGATWQTDPNFWNEFQGCPNSVEFLPGDAGLFMLTNVADVKYLYVWSESEWYEP
;
A
#
# COMPACT_ATOMS: atom_id res chain seq x y z
N MET A 1 5.55 3.97 14.97
CA MET A 1 5.66 5.21 14.16
C MET A 1 5.47 6.41 15.06
N ALA A 2 6.04 7.58 14.76
CA ALA A 2 5.77 8.82 15.49
C ALA A 2 4.92 9.75 14.62
N ASP A 3 4.02 10.52 15.23
CA ASP A 3 3.22 11.51 14.52
C ASP A 3 3.74 12.94 14.72
N SER A 4 3.17 13.89 13.98
CA SER A 4 3.54 15.30 14.09
C SER A 4 3.04 15.98 15.38
N ALA A 5 2.16 15.33 16.14
CA ALA A 5 1.58 15.84 17.39
C ALA A 5 2.40 15.45 18.62
N GLY A 6 3.47 14.66 18.45
CA GLY A 6 4.38 14.28 19.52
C GLY A 6 4.00 12.98 20.22
N PHE A 7 3.23 12.10 19.55
CA PHE A 7 2.93 10.76 20.03
C PHE A 7 3.71 9.70 19.26
N ILE A 8 3.99 8.59 19.95
CA ILE A 8 4.52 7.37 19.38
C ILE A 8 3.40 6.33 19.40
N HIS A 9 3.16 5.73 18.24
CA HIS A 9 2.14 4.72 17.99
C HIS A 9 2.76 3.35 17.75
N ALA A 10 2.12 2.33 18.31
CA ALA A 10 2.36 0.92 18.05
C ALA A 10 1.09 0.29 17.49
N PHE A 11 1.23 -0.49 16.42
CA PHE A 11 0.19 -1.29 15.80
C PHE A 11 0.69 -2.72 15.65
N TRP A 12 -0.14 -3.70 15.96
CA TRP A 12 0.25 -5.12 15.86
C TRP A 12 -0.98 -6.02 15.71
N LEU A 13 -0.76 -7.22 15.19
CA LEU A 13 -1.77 -8.29 15.20
C LEU A 13 -1.60 -9.12 16.49
N GLY A 14 -2.69 -9.30 17.22
CA GLY A 14 -2.76 -10.15 18.41
C GLY A 14 -3.20 -11.58 18.10
N GLU A 15 -3.76 -12.25 19.10
CA GLU A 15 -4.44 -13.53 18.90
C GLU A 15 -5.60 -13.38 17.91
N GLU A 16 -5.90 -14.45 17.17
CA GLU A 16 -6.98 -14.46 16.16
C GLU A 16 -6.87 -13.35 15.10
N SER A 17 -5.66 -12.84 14.85
CA SER A 17 -5.40 -11.75 13.89
C SER A 17 -6.18 -10.47 14.17
N GLU A 18 -6.47 -10.19 15.44
CA GLU A 18 -7.06 -8.91 15.86
C GLU A 18 -6.02 -7.79 15.76
N LEU A 19 -6.35 -6.71 15.05
CA LEU A 19 -5.49 -5.55 14.90
C LEU A 19 -5.64 -4.61 16.10
N PHE A 20 -4.54 -4.41 16.82
CA PHE A 20 -4.47 -3.51 17.95
C PHE A 20 -3.69 -2.24 17.66
N GLN A 21 -4.05 -1.19 18.41
CA GLN A 21 -3.27 0.04 18.54
C GLN A 21 -3.03 0.36 20.02
N SER A 22 -1.85 0.87 20.33
CA SER A 22 -1.56 1.64 21.55
C SER A 22 -0.64 2.81 21.19
N PHE A 23 -0.69 3.88 21.98
CA PHE A 23 0.15 5.06 21.78
C PHE A 23 0.50 5.73 23.10
N VAL A 24 1.50 6.60 23.04
CA VAL A 24 2.09 7.28 24.20
C VAL A 24 2.66 8.63 23.77
N PRO A 25 2.57 9.69 24.61
CA PRO A 25 3.36 10.89 24.40
C PRO A 25 4.85 10.56 24.30
N THR A 26 5.60 11.23 23.43
CA THR A 26 7.04 11.01 23.22
C THR A 26 7.86 11.03 24.52
N GLU A 27 7.50 11.90 25.46
CA GLU A 27 8.13 11.99 26.80
C GLU A 27 7.89 10.75 27.69
N GLY A 28 6.79 10.04 27.48
CA GLY A 28 6.39 8.84 28.22
C GLY A 28 6.86 7.53 27.60
N PHE A 29 7.54 7.56 26.45
CA PHE A 29 7.88 6.35 25.67
C PHE A 29 8.58 5.25 26.48
N ALA A 30 9.50 5.64 27.36
CA ALA A 30 10.30 4.72 28.16
C ALA A 30 9.53 4.12 29.36
N ASP A 31 8.35 4.65 29.69
CA ASP A 31 7.52 4.16 30.77
C ASP A 31 6.37 3.31 30.23
N PHE A 32 6.44 2.00 30.47
CA PHE A 32 5.42 1.05 30.02
C PHE A 32 4.01 1.41 30.56
N GLY A 33 3.92 2.00 31.77
CA GLY A 33 2.65 2.39 32.36
C GLY A 33 2.00 3.62 31.71
N SER A 34 2.74 4.36 30.89
CA SER A 34 2.26 5.56 30.20
C SER A 34 1.61 5.27 28.85
N TRP A 35 1.77 4.05 28.32
CA TRP A 35 1.08 3.63 27.12
C TRP A 35 -0.40 3.44 27.39
N ILE A 36 -1.25 3.92 26.48
CA ILE A 36 -2.68 3.69 26.60
C ILE A 36 -3.00 2.19 26.47
N VAL A 37 -4.07 1.76 27.14
CA VAL A 37 -4.53 0.37 27.04
C VAL A 37 -4.78 0.03 25.56
N PRO A 38 -4.24 -1.09 25.05
CA PRO A 38 -4.44 -1.50 23.67
C PRO A 38 -5.91 -1.55 23.30
N ARG A 39 -6.23 -1.01 22.12
CA ARG A 39 -7.58 -1.03 21.56
C ARG A 39 -7.62 -1.82 20.27
N SER A 40 -8.71 -2.55 20.07
CA SER A 40 -8.99 -3.26 18.83
C SER A 40 -9.49 -2.29 17.75
N LEU A 41 -8.92 -2.40 16.55
CA LEU A 41 -9.29 -1.62 15.36
C LEU A 41 -9.90 -2.49 14.26
N GLY A 42 -9.72 -3.81 14.32
CA GLY A 42 -10.26 -4.75 13.34
C GLY A 42 -10.01 -6.19 13.75
N GLN A 43 -10.83 -7.10 13.25
CA GLN A 43 -10.72 -8.55 13.48
C GLN A 43 -10.34 -9.25 12.18
N ASP A 44 -9.73 -10.44 12.30
CA ASP A 44 -9.34 -11.28 11.17
C ASP A 44 -8.50 -10.54 10.11
N VAL A 45 -7.61 -9.66 10.57
CA VAL A 45 -6.80 -8.81 9.72
C VAL A 45 -5.57 -9.57 9.25
N VAL A 46 -5.42 -9.74 7.93
CA VAL A 46 -4.27 -10.46 7.35
C VAL A 46 -3.11 -9.54 6.95
N LYS A 47 -3.40 -8.27 6.68
CA LYS A 47 -2.42 -7.25 6.30
C LYS A 47 -2.99 -5.88 6.64
N PHE A 48 -2.15 -4.98 7.13
CA PHE A 48 -2.50 -3.59 7.35
C PHE A 48 -1.33 -2.68 6.99
N GLU A 49 -1.65 -1.42 6.72
CA GLU A 49 -0.71 -0.33 6.50
C GLU A 49 -1.18 0.88 7.31
N VAL A 50 -0.25 1.70 7.79
CA VAL A 50 -0.57 2.92 8.53
C VAL A 50 0.28 4.08 8.03
N LEU A 51 -0.36 5.22 7.73
CA LEU A 51 0.32 6.48 7.43
C LEU A 51 -0.04 7.55 8.45
N THR A 52 0.93 8.42 8.73
CA THR A 52 0.72 9.66 9.49
C THR A 52 0.52 10.82 8.51
N GLY A 53 -0.56 11.57 8.72
CA GLY A 53 -0.77 12.86 8.07
C GLY A 53 -0.29 14.02 8.94
N THR A 54 -0.78 15.21 8.62
CA THR A 54 -0.50 16.43 9.39
C THR A 54 -1.39 16.53 10.63
N ASN A 55 -0.94 17.24 11.66
CA ASN A 55 -1.71 17.56 12.87
C ASN A 55 -2.28 16.33 13.60
N GLY A 56 -1.51 15.24 13.68
CA GLY A 56 -1.93 14.02 14.38
C GLY A 56 -2.97 13.19 13.63
N GLN A 57 -3.15 13.42 12.34
CA GLN A 57 -3.99 12.56 11.51
C GLN A 57 -3.32 11.20 11.29
N LEU A 58 -4.10 10.13 11.37
CA LEU A 58 -3.66 8.77 11.08
C LEU A 58 -4.59 8.13 10.07
N HIS A 59 -4.01 7.37 9.16
CA HIS A 59 -4.69 6.64 8.10
C HIS A 59 -4.37 5.17 8.27
N LEU A 60 -5.39 4.32 8.40
CA LEU A 60 -5.25 2.88 8.54
C LEU A 60 -6.02 2.21 7.40
N ALA A 61 -5.33 1.43 6.59
CA ALA A 61 -5.95 0.50 5.66
C ALA A 61 -5.62 -0.92 6.09
N TYR A 62 -6.59 -1.83 5.96
CA TYR A 62 -6.41 -3.22 6.35
C TYR A 62 -7.27 -4.17 5.52
N ILE A 63 -6.78 -5.38 5.35
CA ILE A 63 -7.46 -6.46 4.65
C ILE A 63 -7.99 -7.45 5.68
N THR A 64 -9.28 -7.78 5.60
CA THR A 64 -9.90 -8.87 6.35
C THR A 64 -10.14 -10.06 5.44
N ASN A 65 -9.98 -11.27 5.97
CA ASN A 65 -10.29 -12.51 5.22
C ASN A 65 -11.57 -13.20 5.71
N THR A 66 -12.23 -12.69 6.75
CA THR A 66 -13.54 -13.16 7.19
C THR A 66 -14.65 -12.59 6.31
N ASP A 67 -15.60 -13.44 5.92
CA ASP A 67 -16.72 -13.04 5.06
C ASP A 67 -18.06 -13.33 5.74
N THR A 68 -18.51 -12.37 6.53
CA THR A 68 -19.84 -12.36 7.12
C THR A 68 -20.71 -11.30 6.43
N PRO A 69 -22.05 -11.39 6.53
CA PRO A 69 -22.92 -10.34 6.02
C PRO A 69 -22.65 -8.96 6.63
N GLU A 70 -22.17 -8.91 7.87
CA GLU A 70 -21.88 -7.69 8.62
C GLU A 70 -20.44 -7.18 8.43
N ALA A 71 -19.51 -8.06 8.06
CA ALA A 71 -18.10 -7.76 7.80
C ALA A 71 -17.59 -8.69 6.68
N PRO A 72 -17.90 -8.37 5.41
CA PRO A 72 -17.48 -9.22 4.30
C PRO A 72 -15.95 -9.17 4.10
N ALA A 73 -15.42 -10.16 3.37
CA ALA A 73 -13.98 -10.20 3.13
C ALA A 73 -13.60 -9.08 2.14
N GLY A 74 -12.62 -8.26 2.50
CA GLY A 74 -12.36 -7.04 1.75
C GLY A 74 -11.25 -6.15 2.28
N LEU A 75 -11.10 -5.01 1.60
CA LEU A 75 -10.25 -3.90 1.98
C LEU A 75 -11.09 -2.87 2.75
N TYR A 76 -10.61 -2.51 3.93
CA TYR A 76 -11.23 -1.56 4.82
C TYR A 76 -10.28 -0.41 5.13
N TYR A 77 -10.89 0.73 5.47
CA TYR A 77 -10.18 1.93 5.84
C TYR A 77 -10.78 2.59 7.07
N ARG A 78 -9.92 3.11 7.94
CA ARG A 78 -10.26 3.95 9.07
C ARG A 78 -9.32 5.14 9.13
N ARG A 79 -9.78 6.24 9.73
CA ARG A 79 -8.94 7.39 10.03
C ARG A 79 -9.13 7.92 11.43
N SER A 80 -8.09 8.52 11.96
CA SER A 80 -8.13 9.33 13.17
C SER A 80 -7.74 10.76 12.83
N ILE A 81 -8.39 11.72 13.48
CA ILE A 81 -8.10 13.16 13.37
C ILE A 81 -7.60 13.75 14.70
N ASP A 82 -7.32 12.88 15.67
CA ASP A 82 -7.02 13.22 17.06
C ASP A 82 -5.89 12.34 17.62
N SER A 83 -4.85 12.09 16.82
CA SER A 83 -3.66 11.32 17.22
C SER A 83 -4.01 9.93 17.75
N GLY A 84 -4.94 9.25 17.10
CA GLY A 84 -5.35 7.88 17.44
C GLY A 84 -6.25 7.75 18.66
N GLU A 85 -6.68 8.87 19.28
CA GLU A 85 -7.61 8.89 20.42
C GLU A 85 -9.01 8.37 20.05
N THR A 86 -9.47 8.65 18.82
CA THR A 86 -10.66 8.06 18.23
C THR A 86 -10.44 7.71 16.76
N TRP A 87 -11.22 6.75 16.26
CA TRP A 87 -11.18 6.31 14.87
C TRP A 87 -12.57 6.40 14.27
N SER A 88 -12.65 6.70 12.98
CA SER A 88 -13.89 6.57 12.22
C SER A 88 -14.39 5.12 12.23
N GLU A 89 -15.67 4.95 11.91
CA GLU A 89 -16.21 3.66 11.50
C GLU A 89 -15.42 3.11 10.29
N PRO A 90 -15.33 1.77 10.12
CA PRO A 90 -14.75 1.16 8.94
C PRO A 90 -15.48 1.60 7.68
N ALA A 91 -14.75 2.18 6.73
CA ALA A 91 -15.19 2.32 5.36
C ALA A 91 -14.78 1.07 4.58
N GLU A 92 -15.74 0.32 4.06
CA GLU A 92 -15.48 -0.75 3.09
C GLU A 92 -15.11 -0.13 1.74
N LEU A 93 -13.89 -0.34 1.28
CA LEU A 93 -13.40 0.23 0.02
C LEU A 93 -13.50 -0.76 -1.14
N TYR A 94 -13.41 -2.06 -0.84
CA TYR A 94 -13.48 -3.10 -1.85
C TYR A 94 -13.86 -4.45 -1.23
N GLN A 95 -14.90 -5.08 -1.77
CA GLN A 95 -15.34 -6.42 -1.35
C GLN A 95 -14.87 -7.48 -2.34
N SER A 96 -14.34 -8.59 -1.82
CA SER A 96 -14.13 -9.78 -2.62
C SER A 96 -14.20 -11.05 -1.78
N PRO A 97 -15.10 -12.00 -2.07
CA PRO A 97 -15.16 -13.27 -1.33
C PRO A 97 -13.88 -14.10 -1.49
N TYR A 98 -13.04 -13.78 -2.48
CA TYR A 98 -11.75 -14.41 -2.69
C TYR A 98 -10.71 -14.01 -1.64
N PHE A 99 -10.92 -12.90 -0.92
CA PHE A 99 -10.01 -12.49 0.15
C PHE A 99 -9.95 -13.50 1.31
N ARG A 100 -10.95 -14.38 1.44
CA ARG A 100 -10.92 -15.56 2.33
C ARG A 100 -9.73 -16.50 2.09
N LEU A 101 -9.12 -16.45 0.91
CA LEU A 101 -7.96 -17.26 0.54
C LEU A 101 -6.63 -16.56 0.82
N LEU A 102 -6.66 -15.30 1.29
CA LEU A 102 -5.46 -14.55 1.60
C LEU A 102 -4.87 -14.99 2.94
N THR A 103 -3.54 -14.99 2.97
CA THR A 103 -2.71 -15.17 4.15
C THR A 103 -1.77 -13.97 4.28
N SER A 104 -1.07 -13.84 5.42
CA SER A 104 -0.03 -12.82 5.60
C SER A 104 1.05 -12.86 4.51
N ASP A 105 1.29 -14.03 3.91
CA ASP A 105 2.37 -14.25 2.95
C ASP A 105 2.01 -13.80 1.53
N ASN A 106 0.71 -13.68 1.21
CA ASN A 106 0.24 -13.35 -0.14
C ASN A 106 -0.66 -12.12 -0.22
N ALA A 107 -1.08 -11.56 0.92
CA ALA A 107 -1.78 -10.30 1.00
C ALA A 107 -0.81 -9.15 0.77
N HIS A 108 -1.18 -8.24 -0.14
CA HIS A 108 -0.39 -7.07 -0.45
C HIS A 108 -1.27 -5.82 -0.39
N LEU A 109 -0.73 -4.80 0.26
CA LEU A 109 -1.39 -3.52 0.52
C LEU A 109 -0.29 -2.46 0.63
N ASN A 110 -0.48 -1.32 0.00
CA ASN A 110 0.41 -0.18 0.10
C ASN A 110 -0.40 1.12 0.07
N MET A 111 0.10 2.14 0.76
CA MET A 111 -0.53 3.46 0.80
C MET A 111 0.50 4.56 0.50
N SER A 112 0.02 5.64 -0.11
CA SER A 112 0.77 6.89 -0.27
C SER A 112 -0.11 8.08 0.05
N LEU A 113 0.43 9.06 0.77
CA LEU A 113 -0.25 10.29 1.15
C LEU A 113 0.57 11.51 0.71
N ASP A 114 -0.07 12.43 -0.01
CA ASP A 114 0.47 13.76 -0.31
C ASP A 114 -0.55 14.84 0.05
N ILE A 115 -0.31 15.56 1.15
CA ILE A 115 -1.17 16.61 1.72
C ILE A 115 -2.60 16.13 2.05
N SER A 116 -3.46 15.97 1.05
CA SER A 116 -4.85 15.51 1.13
C SER A 116 -5.14 14.31 0.22
N ASP A 117 -4.25 14.03 -0.73
CA ASP A 117 -4.38 12.97 -1.71
C ASP A 117 -3.85 11.67 -1.14
N LEU A 118 -4.78 10.79 -0.82
CA LEU A 118 -4.50 9.48 -0.26
C LEU A 118 -4.80 8.41 -1.32
N TYR A 119 -3.78 7.63 -1.63
CA TYR A 119 -3.85 6.49 -2.51
C TYR A 119 -3.67 5.21 -1.73
N ILE A 120 -4.50 4.21 -2.04
CA ILE A 120 -4.34 2.84 -1.54
C ILE A 120 -4.26 1.92 -2.74
N SER A 121 -3.22 1.10 -2.80
CA SER A 121 -3.05 0.05 -3.80
C SER A 121 -3.01 -1.32 -3.14
N TRP A 122 -3.58 -2.32 -3.80
CA TRP A 122 -3.68 -3.68 -3.25
C TRP A 122 -3.77 -4.74 -4.34
N ASP A 123 -3.47 -5.97 -3.93
CA ASP A 123 -3.66 -7.15 -4.77
C ASP A 123 -4.99 -7.83 -4.45
N ASN A 124 -5.76 -8.19 -5.48
CA ASN A 124 -6.70 -9.29 -5.38
C ASN A 124 -6.02 -10.56 -5.90
N ARG A 125 -5.12 -11.09 -5.06
CA ARG A 125 -4.19 -12.16 -5.43
C ARG A 125 -4.87 -13.37 -6.10
N PRO A 126 -5.98 -13.93 -5.55
CA PRO A 126 -6.64 -15.09 -6.14
C PRO A 126 -7.38 -14.79 -7.45
N ARG A 127 -7.62 -13.50 -7.75
CA ARG A 127 -8.18 -13.04 -9.02
C ARG A 127 -7.13 -12.50 -9.98
N GLU A 128 -5.85 -12.53 -9.60
CA GLU A 128 -4.73 -12.13 -10.45
C GLU A 128 -4.88 -10.70 -10.98
N ARG A 129 -5.26 -9.78 -10.08
CA ARG A 129 -5.54 -8.37 -10.37
C ARG A 129 -4.92 -7.48 -9.33
N VAL A 130 -4.48 -6.31 -9.77
CA VAL A 130 -3.97 -5.24 -8.91
C VAL A 130 -4.80 -3.99 -9.10
N PHE A 131 -5.02 -3.26 -8.01
CA PHE A 131 -5.95 -2.14 -7.96
C PHE A 131 -5.35 -0.92 -7.28
N LEU A 132 -5.96 0.22 -7.55
CA LEU A 132 -5.72 1.51 -6.92
C LEU A 132 -7.06 2.17 -6.57
N ILE A 133 -7.14 2.85 -5.44
CA ILE A 133 -8.25 3.74 -5.07
C ILE A 133 -7.69 5.04 -4.50
N HIS A 134 -8.40 6.13 -4.74
CA HIS A 134 -7.96 7.48 -4.41
C HIS A 134 -9.01 8.23 -3.60
N SER A 135 -8.53 9.04 -2.66
CA SER A 135 -9.28 10.04 -1.93
C SER A 135 -8.59 11.39 -2.06
N GLN A 136 -9.31 12.40 -2.55
CA GLN A 136 -8.86 13.79 -2.67
C GLN A 136 -9.07 14.60 -1.37
N ASN A 137 -9.64 14.01 -0.33
CA ASN A 137 -10.05 14.72 0.88
C ASN A 137 -9.66 13.97 2.17
N ASN A 138 -8.43 13.49 2.17
CA ASN A 138 -7.77 12.84 3.29
C ASN A 138 -8.57 11.66 3.88
N GLY A 139 -9.09 10.83 2.97
CA GLY A 139 -9.89 9.65 3.27
C GLY A 139 -11.25 9.94 3.89
N THR A 140 -11.82 11.13 3.68
CA THR A 140 -13.21 11.42 4.07
C THR A 140 -14.19 10.70 3.15
N THR A 141 -13.92 10.72 1.84
CA THR A 141 -14.66 10.01 0.81
C THR A 141 -13.69 9.38 -0.18
N TRP A 142 -14.12 8.32 -0.85
CA TRP A 142 -13.31 7.57 -1.79
C TRP A 142 -13.95 7.54 -3.17
N GLY A 143 -13.10 7.54 -4.20
CA GLY A 143 -13.52 7.25 -5.57
C GLY A 143 -13.84 5.76 -5.77
N THR A 144 -14.04 5.35 -7.02
CA THR A 144 -14.19 3.94 -7.37
C THR A 144 -12.82 3.28 -7.53
N PRO A 145 -12.61 2.04 -7.04
CA PRO A 145 -11.44 1.24 -7.39
C PRO A 145 -11.16 1.20 -8.90
N VAL A 146 -9.92 1.47 -9.28
CA VAL A 146 -9.38 1.35 -10.63
C VAL A 146 -8.56 0.08 -10.70
N GLU A 147 -8.87 -0.81 -11.66
CA GLU A 147 -8.04 -1.98 -11.97
C GLU A 147 -6.84 -1.49 -12.80
N ILE A 148 -5.63 -1.63 -12.24
CA ILE A 148 -4.38 -1.22 -12.90
C ILE A 148 -3.93 -2.28 -13.88
N ASP A 149 -4.00 -3.55 -13.47
CA ASP A 149 -3.62 -4.67 -14.31
C ASP A 149 -4.31 -5.98 -13.90
N ARG A 150 -4.34 -6.91 -14.83
CA ARG A 150 -4.89 -8.26 -14.68
C ARG A 150 -4.15 -9.24 -15.56
N ARG A 151 -4.26 -10.53 -15.22
CA ARG A 151 -3.88 -11.59 -16.15
C ARG A 151 -4.62 -11.46 -17.48
N GLN A 152 -3.89 -11.49 -18.58
CA GLN A 152 -4.40 -11.42 -19.94
C GLN A 152 -4.73 -12.82 -20.48
N GLU A 153 -5.55 -12.88 -21.53
CA GLU A 153 -5.99 -14.14 -22.13
C GLU A 153 -4.83 -14.92 -22.79
N ASP A 154 -3.80 -14.21 -23.26
CA ASP A 154 -2.62 -14.77 -23.91
C ASP A 154 -1.46 -15.10 -22.94
N ASP A 155 -1.62 -14.85 -21.64
CA ASP A 155 -0.62 -15.17 -20.63
C ASP A 155 -0.58 -16.68 -20.33
N SER A 156 0.60 -17.29 -20.45
CA SER A 156 0.87 -18.70 -20.13
C SER A 156 0.72 -18.97 -18.64
N SER A 157 0.23 -20.14 -18.22
CA SER A 157 0.06 -20.48 -16.79
C SER A 157 1.31 -20.33 -15.94
N GLU A 158 2.50 -20.39 -16.56
CA GLU A 158 3.80 -20.19 -15.92
C GLU A 158 4.16 -18.71 -15.70
N ASP A 159 3.48 -17.79 -16.38
CA ASP A 159 3.68 -16.36 -16.25
C ASP A 159 3.22 -15.87 -14.87
N VAL A 160 4.04 -15.01 -14.27
CA VAL A 160 3.75 -14.38 -13.00
C VAL A 160 2.55 -13.46 -13.16
N SER A 161 1.42 -13.81 -12.56
CA SER A 161 0.26 -12.93 -12.53
C SER A 161 0.53 -11.59 -11.84
N PRO A 162 -0.17 -10.49 -12.23
CA PRO A 162 -0.03 -9.16 -11.61
C PRO A 162 -0.10 -9.19 -10.09
N ARG A 163 0.90 -8.58 -9.44
CA ARG A 163 1.09 -8.64 -7.99
C ARG A 163 2.03 -7.58 -7.44
N ASN A 164 2.01 -7.43 -6.12
CA ASN A 164 2.92 -6.60 -5.36
C ASN A 164 2.89 -5.14 -5.84
N ILE A 165 1.69 -4.61 -6.10
CA ILE A 165 1.54 -3.23 -6.57
C ILE A 165 1.92 -2.22 -5.47
N LEU A 166 2.80 -1.28 -5.80
CA LEU A 166 3.17 -0.17 -4.94
C LEU A 166 2.70 1.12 -5.58
N VAL A 167 2.35 2.09 -4.74
CA VAL A 167 2.00 3.44 -5.14
C VAL A 167 2.88 4.45 -4.42
N ALA A 168 3.34 5.46 -5.14
CA ALA A 168 3.96 6.64 -4.56
C ALA A 168 3.37 7.89 -5.23
N ASN A 169 3.01 8.89 -4.43
CA ASN A 169 2.69 10.21 -4.91
C ASN A 169 3.82 11.16 -4.50
N TYR A 170 4.43 11.80 -5.48
CA TYR A 170 5.55 12.69 -5.27
C TYR A 170 5.45 13.88 -6.23
N ASN A 171 5.44 15.11 -5.70
CA ASN A 171 5.29 16.34 -6.49
C ASN A 171 4.10 16.28 -7.46
N SER A 172 2.95 15.77 -7.00
CA SER A 172 1.75 15.57 -7.80
C SER A 172 1.90 14.62 -9.00
N GLN A 173 2.99 13.86 -9.07
CA GLN A 173 3.13 12.72 -9.97
C GLN A 173 2.81 11.43 -9.21
N LEU A 174 1.88 10.66 -9.75
CA LEU A 174 1.49 9.37 -9.22
C LEU A 174 2.31 8.28 -9.92
N HIS A 175 3.06 7.50 -9.16
CA HIS A 175 3.84 6.37 -9.64
C HIS A 175 3.22 5.09 -9.14
N VAL A 176 3.09 4.11 -10.01
CA VAL A 176 2.73 2.73 -9.63
C VAL A 176 3.72 1.76 -10.22
N THR A 177 4.09 0.75 -9.44
CA THR A 177 4.93 -0.35 -9.94
C THR A 177 4.41 -1.68 -9.41
N TRP A 178 4.48 -2.71 -10.24
CA TRP A 178 4.01 -4.06 -9.89
C TRP A 178 4.78 -5.09 -10.69
N GLN A 179 4.63 -6.36 -10.30
CA GLN A 179 5.22 -7.49 -11.00
C GLN A 179 4.17 -8.14 -11.87
N ALA A 180 4.49 -8.40 -13.15
CA ALA A 180 3.67 -9.23 -14.02
C ALA A 180 4.51 -9.85 -15.13
N GLY A 181 4.08 -11.02 -15.60
CA GLY A 181 4.55 -11.65 -16.82
C GLY A 181 3.47 -11.55 -17.89
N HIS A 182 3.81 -10.97 -19.04
CA HIS A 182 2.91 -10.84 -20.19
C HIS A 182 3.63 -11.21 -21.47
N LYS A 183 2.88 -11.74 -22.46
CA LYS A 183 3.35 -11.99 -23.83
C LYS A 183 4.63 -12.83 -23.92
N GLY A 184 4.73 -13.85 -23.07
CA GLY A 184 5.86 -14.79 -23.06
C GLY A 184 7.08 -14.32 -22.27
N ASN A 185 6.97 -13.23 -21.52
CA ASN A 185 7.92 -12.92 -20.45
C ASN A 185 7.38 -13.50 -19.13
N ASN A 186 8.12 -14.43 -18.53
CA ASN A 186 7.70 -15.10 -17.31
C ASN A 186 7.50 -14.12 -16.13
N CYS A 187 8.30 -13.05 -16.03
CA CYS A 187 8.21 -12.05 -14.96
C CYS A 187 8.95 -10.77 -15.32
N ASN A 188 8.28 -9.62 -15.20
CA ASN A 188 8.88 -8.30 -15.33
C ASN A 188 8.43 -7.39 -14.17
N GLN A 189 9.27 -6.42 -13.79
CA GLN A 189 8.79 -5.28 -13.02
C GLN A 189 8.25 -4.26 -14.01
N ILE A 190 7.00 -3.83 -13.80
CA ILE A 190 6.34 -2.83 -14.62
C ILE A 190 6.28 -1.54 -13.81
N HIS A 191 6.55 -0.41 -14.44
CA HIS A 191 6.35 0.92 -13.87
C HIS A 191 5.49 1.75 -14.83
N GLN A 192 4.54 2.48 -14.23
CA GLN A 192 3.78 3.53 -14.89
C GLN A 192 3.74 4.74 -13.98
N TRP A 193 3.62 5.92 -14.59
CA TRP A 193 3.32 7.14 -13.85
C TRP A 193 2.16 7.89 -14.50
N SER A 194 1.63 8.84 -13.75
CA SER A 194 0.50 9.68 -14.14
C SER A 194 0.72 11.09 -13.64
N GLU A 195 0.37 12.08 -14.46
CA GLU A 195 0.39 13.51 -14.13
C GLU A 195 -1.01 14.11 -13.91
N ASP A 196 -2.06 13.27 -14.02
CA ASP A 196 -3.47 13.67 -13.90
C ASP A 196 -4.24 12.75 -12.93
N GLU A 197 -3.63 12.48 -11.76
CA GLU A 197 -4.23 11.74 -10.64
C GLU A 197 -4.71 10.31 -10.98
N GLY A 198 -4.12 9.69 -12.00
CA GLY A 198 -4.41 8.32 -12.44
C GLY A 198 -5.43 8.25 -13.58
N ALA A 199 -5.81 9.38 -14.18
CA ALA A 199 -6.72 9.40 -15.31
C ALA A 199 -6.05 8.89 -16.60
N THR A 200 -4.77 9.20 -16.80
CA THR A 200 -3.94 8.68 -17.89
C THR A 200 -2.59 8.22 -17.37
N TRP A 201 -2.06 7.16 -18.01
CA TRP A 201 -0.83 6.52 -17.59
C TRP A 201 0.22 6.59 -18.70
N GLN A 202 1.43 6.97 -18.31
CA GLN A 202 2.63 6.91 -19.12
C GLN A 202 3.46 5.67 -18.74
N THR A 203 4.30 5.21 -19.66
CA THR A 203 5.18 4.06 -19.45
C THR A 203 6.52 4.30 -20.14
N ASP A 204 7.59 3.75 -19.56
CA ASP A 204 8.90 3.70 -20.17
C ASP A 204 9.16 2.26 -20.66
N PRO A 205 9.29 2.03 -21.98
CA PRO A 205 9.57 0.69 -22.52
C PRO A 205 10.96 0.15 -22.15
N ASN A 206 11.87 1.00 -21.66
CA ASN A 206 13.21 0.59 -21.23
C ASN A 206 13.27 0.26 -19.73
N PHE A 207 12.21 0.56 -18.97
CA PHE A 207 12.17 0.23 -17.56
C PHE A 207 12.34 -1.29 -17.36
N TRP A 208 13.24 -1.65 -16.44
CA TRP A 208 13.55 -3.04 -16.06
C TRP A 208 14.17 -3.92 -17.16
N ASN A 209 14.63 -3.36 -18.28
CA ASN A 209 15.20 -4.14 -19.37
C ASN A 209 16.58 -4.77 -19.06
N GLU A 210 17.28 -4.26 -18.04
CA GLU A 210 18.62 -4.69 -17.65
C GLU A 210 18.60 -5.94 -16.76
N PHE A 211 17.46 -6.27 -16.15
CA PHE A 211 17.29 -7.41 -15.28
C PHE A 211 16.55 -8.56 -15.97
N GLN A 212 16.86 -9.77 -15.53
CA GLN A 212 16.13 -10.96 -15.92
C GLN A 212 15.22 -11.37 -14.75
N GLY A 213 13.90 -11.30 -14.96
CA GLY A 213 12.92 -11.63 -13.94
C GLY A 213 12.59 -10.47 -12.99
N CYS A 214 11.69 -10.73 -12.05
CA CYS A 214 11.24 -9.71 -11.09
C CYS A 214 12.20 -9.54 -9.90
N PRO A 215 12.20 -8.36 -9.28
CA PRO A 215 12.97 -8.13 -8.06
C PRO A 215 12.41 -8.92 -6.87
N ASN A 216 13.30 -9.21 -5.91
CA ASN A 216 12.95 -9.75 -4.60
C ASN A 216 12.15 -8.73 -3.78
N SER A 217 12.48 -7.44 -3.90
CA SER A 217 11.76 -6.35 -3.24
C SER A 217 11.88 -5.04 -4.02
N VAL A 218 10.87 -4.19 -3.89
CA VAL A 218 10.86 -2.82 -4.38
C VAL A 218 10.30 -1.94 -3.29
N GLU A 219 10.86 -0.74 -3.13
CA GLU A 219 10.37 0.27 -2.22
C GLU A 219 10.52 1.64 -2.87
N PHE A 220 9.46 2.45 -2.80
CA PHE A 220 9.54 3.87 -3.13
C PHE A 220 9.93 4.67 -1.89
N LEU A 221 10.86 5.60 -2.07
CA LEU A 221 11.41 6.45 -1.02
C LEU A 221 11.29 7.91 -1.50
N PRO A 222 10.15 8.58 -1.23
CA PRO A 222 10.05 10.02 -1.49
C PRO A 222 10.97 10.78 -0.55
N GLY A 223 11.76 11.71 -1.10
CA GLY A 223 12.67 12.55 -0.33
C GLY A 223 12.78 13.96 -0.89
N ASP A 224 13.46 14.83 -0.15
CA ASP A 224 13.62 16.25 -0.53
C ASP A 224 14.33 16.43 -1.88
N ALA A 225 15.19 15.47 -2.25
CA ALA A 225 15.98 15.51 -3.48
C ALA A 225 15.32 14.82 -4.68
N GLY A 226 14.22 14.09 -4.47
CA GLY A 226 13.57 13.33 -5.53
C GLY A 226 12.78 12.14 -5.00
N LEU A 227 12.10 11.44 -5.91
CA LEU A 227 11.56 10.12 -5.66
C LEU A 227 12.65 9.08 -5.96
N PHE A 228 12.97 8.25 -4.98
CA PHE A 228 13.91 7.16 -5.14
C PHE A 228 13.18 5.80 -5.18
N MET A 229 13.78 4.82 -5.84
CA MET A 229 13.35 3.43 -5.82
C MET A 229 14.51 2.57 -5.35
N LEU A 230 14.36 1.90 -4.20
CA LEU A 230 15.29 0.90 -3.71
C LEU A 230 14.78 -0.47 -4.13
N THR A 231 15.60 -1.25 -4.83
CA THR A 231 15.23 -2.59 -5.27
C THR A 231 16.31 -3.62 -4.93
N ASN A 232 15.88 -4.87 -4.74
CA ASN A 232 16.78 -6.00 -4.56
C ASN A 232 16.56 -7.00 -5.69
N VAL A 233 17.63 -7.34 -6.42
CA VAL A 233 17.62 -8.34 -7.49
C VAL A 233 18.76 -9.32 -7.25
N ALA A 234 18.42 -10.60 -7.06
CA ALA A 234 19.39 -11.66 -6.78
C ALA A 234 20.37 -11.29 -5.65
N ASP A 235 19.81 -10.81 -4.53
CA ASP A 235 20.52 -10.36 -3.33
C ASP A 235 21.41 -9.10 -3.50
N VAL A 236 21.42 -8.47 -4.68
CA VAL A 236 22.09 -7.18 -4.93
C VAL A 236 21.08 -6.04 -4.79
N LYS A 237 21.45 -4.98 -4.06
CA LYS A 237 20.62 -3.78 -3.90
C LYS A 237 21.00 -2.73 -4.92
N TYR A 238 19.99 -2.16 -5.58
CA TYR A 238 20.12 -1.06 -6.52
C TYR A 238 19.26 0.10 -6.03
N LEU A 239 19.75 1.31 -6.22
CA LEU A 239 19.02 2.54 -5.91
C LEU A 239 18.84 3.30 -7.21
N TYR A 240 17.61 3.73 -7.50
CA TYR A 240 17.32 4.59 -8.63
C TYR A 240 16.73 5.90 -8.13
N VAL A 241 16.93 6.97 -8.90
CA VAL A 241 16.28 8.26 -8.72
C VAL A 241 15.44 8.57 -9.96
N TRP A 242 14.24 9.07 -9.74
CA TRP A 242 13.35 9.53 -10.79
C TRP A 242 13.75 10.94 -11.25
N SER A 243 13.94 11.12 -12.56
CA SER A 243 14.18 12.43 -13.16
C SER A 243 13.73 12.43 -14.62
N GLU A 244 13.22 13.55 -15.13
CA GLU A 244 12.90 13.73 -16.56
C GLU A 244 12.14 12.56 -17.23
N SER A 245 11.20 11.94 -16.50
CA SER A 245 10.40 10.80 -16.96
C SER A 245 11.14 9.45 -17.09
N GLU A 246 12.32 9.31 -16.48
CA GLU A 246 13.13 8.08 -16.48
C GLU A 246 13.74 7.79 -15.09
N TRP A 247 14.11 6.53 -14.86
CA TRP A 247 14.82 6.09 -13.66
C TRP A 247 16.32 5.99 -13.93
N TYR A 248 17.14 6.60 -13.06
CA TYR A 248 18.60 6.62 -13.18
C TYR A 248 19.27 6.02 -11.94
N GLU A 249 20.35 5.25 -12.12
CA GLU A 249 21.24 4.87 -11.02
C GLU A 249 22.14 6.07 -10.63
N PRO A 250 22.15 6.52 -9.36
CA PRO A 250 22.87 7.71 -8.91
C PRO A 250 24.38 7.50 -8.69
#